data_AF-A0A6V8NFH6-F1
#
_entry.id   AF-A0A6V8NFH6-F1
#
_cell.length_a   1.000
_cell.length_b   1.000
_cell.length_c   1.000
_cell.angle_alpha   90.00
_cell.angle_beta   90.00
_cell.angle_gamma   90.00
#
_symmetry.space_group_name_H-M   'P 1'
#
loop_
_entity.id
_entity.type
_entity.pdbx_description
1 polymer ?
#
loop_
_entity_poly.entity_id
_entity_poly.type
_entity_poly.pdbx_seq_one_letter_code
_entity_poly.pdbx_strand_id
1 'polypeptide(L)'
;MLKSKSLQQIALSSLANFTLSTYECHIKMLQDSYLPLYEGSMLRGAFGGILRGICCAGRLSAPCSECPLVHSCAYAYIFETSPQE
;
A
#
# COMPACT_ATOMS: atom_id res chain seq x y z
N MET A 1 2.07 -25.99 9.65
CA MET A 1 1.79 -25.71 11.08
C MET A 1 2.09 -24.24 11.37
N LEU A 2 1.27 -23.32 10.83
CA LEU A 2 1.36 -21.90 11.13
C LEU A 2 0.51 -21.65 12.37
N LYS A 3 1.19 -21.45 13.51
CA LYS A 3 0.55 -21.25 14.81
C LYS A 3 -0.27 -19.96 14.77
N SER A 4 -1.56 -20.15 15.04
CA SER A 4 -2.53 -19.14 15.47
C SER A 4 -1.88 -18.15 16.45
N LYS A 5 -1.63 -16.92 16.02
CA LYS A 5 -1.48 -15.76 16.90
C LYS A 5 -2.72 -14.90 16.72
N SER A 6 -3.59 -14.97 17.72
CA SER A 6 -4.61 -14.00 18.13
C SER A 6 -4.60 -12.70 17.31
N LEU A 7 -5.41 -12.65 16.26
CA LEU A 7 -5.88 -11.40 15.69
C LEU A 7 -6.89 -10.82 16.69
N GLN A 8 -6.61 -9.63 17.19
CA GLN A 8 -7.49 -8.92 18.13
C GLN A 8 -8.90 -8.84 17.54
N GLN A 9 -9.88 -9.22 18.36
CA GLN A 9 -11.30 -9.29 18.03
C GLN A 9 -11.87 -7.89 17.74
N ILE A 10 -11.71 -7.41 16.50
CA ILE A 10 -12.52 -6.30 15.98
C ILE A 10 -13.98 -6.79 16.02
N ALA A 11 -14.86 -6.07 16.71
CA ALA A 11 -16.27 -6.44 16.81
C ALA A 11 -16.85 -6.65 15.40
N LEU A 12 -17.13 -7.92 15.06
CA LEU A 12 -17.51 -8.37 13.71
C LEU A 12 -18.77 -7.67 13.15
N SER A 13 -19.59 -7.06 14.02
CA SER A 13 -20.85 -6.42 13.68
C SER A 13 -20.73 -5.20 12.76
N SER A 14 -19.61 -4.49 12.76
CA SER A 14 -19.38 -3.33 11.86
C SER A 14 -18.78 -3.71 10.50
N LEU A 15 -18.35 -4.96 10.32
CA LEU A 15 -17.76 -5.48 9.09
C LEU A 15 -18.77 -6.30 8.25
N ALA A 16 -20.07 -6.21 8.56
CA ALA A 16 -21.12 -7.02 7.93
C ALA A 16 -21.14 -6.95 6.39
N ASN A 17 -20.60 -5.88 5.80
CA ASN A 17 -20.49 -5.67 4.35
C ASN A 17 -19.04 -5.66 3.82
N PHE A 18 -18.07 -6.12 4.61
CA PHE A 18 -16.67 -6.14 4.20
C PHE A 18 -16.25 -7.53 3.72
N THR A 19 -15.85 -7.64 2.46
CA THR A 19 -15.30 -8.89 1.91
C THR A 19 -13.78 -8.81 1.95
N LEU A 20 -13.16 -9.73 2.68
CA LEU A 20 -11.71 -9.92 2.66
C LEU A 20 -11.34 -10.97 1.63
N SER A 21 -10.34 -10.68 0.80
CA SER A 21 -9.73 -11.65 -0.11
C SER A 21 -8.26 -11.79 0.20
N THR A 22 -7.77 -13.03 0.23
CA THR A 22 -6.35 -13.35 0.44
C THR A 22 -5.71 -13.68 -0.90
N TYR A 23 -4.54 -13.11 -1.16
CA TYR A 23 -3.78 -13.35 -2.37
C TYR A 23 -2.39 -13.87 -2.01
N GLU A 24 -1.90 -14.82 -2.79
CA GLU A 24 -0.51 -15.28 -2.74
C GLU A 24 0.24 -14.71 -3.95
N CYS A 25 1.42 -14.15 -3.70
CA CYS A 25 2.26 -13.55 -4.73
C CYS A 25 3.64 -14.19 -4.69
N HIS A 26 4.04 -14.77 -5.82
CA HIS A 26 5.39 -15.32 -5.99
C HIS A 26 6.22 -14.34 -6.82
N ILE A 27 7.35 -13.91 -6.28
CA ILE A 27 8.25 -12.97 -6.94
C ILE A 27 9.57 -13.68 -7.18
N LYS A 28 10.04 -13.63 -8.43
CA LYS A 28 11.34 -14.17 -8.83
C LYS A 28 12.26 -13.03 -9.24
N MET A 29 13.46 -13.00 -8.65
CA MET A 29 14.51 -12.08 -9.10
C MET A 29 15.08 -12.58 -10.43
N LEU A 30 15.13 -11.70 -11.43
CA LEU A 30 15.60 -12.04 -12.78
C LEU A 30 17.13 -11.92 -12.94
N GLN A 31 17.77 -11.28 -11.96
CA GLN A 31 19.21 -11.03 -11.90
C GLN A 31 19.65 -11.05 -10.44
N ASP A 32 20.96 -11.14 -10.20
CA ASP A 32 21.53 -11.05 -8.87
C ASP A 32 21.05 -9.78 -8.17
N SER A 33 20.38 -9.97 -7.03
CA SER A 33 19.66 -8.92 -6.32
C SER A 33 19.75 -9.15 -4.82
N TYR A 34 19.76 -8.05 -4.07
CA TYR A 34 19.70 -8.07 -2.62
C TYR A 34 18.24 -7.97 -2.16
N LEU A 35 17.79 -8.91 -1.35
CA LEU A 35 16.50 -8.81 -0.68
C LEU A 35 16.68 -8.04 0.63
N PRO A 36 16.03 -6.87 0.80
CA PRO A 36 16.15 -6.11 2.03
C PRO A 36 15.50 -6.85 3.20
N LEU A 37 15.99 -6.58 4.41
CA LEU A 37 15.48 -7.15 5.67
C LEU A 37 13.97 -6.93 5.85
N TYR A 38 13.43 -5.85 5.28
CA TYR A 38 12.02 -5.47 5.36
C TYR A 38 11.33 -5.62 4.00
N GLU A 39 11.04 -6.87 3.63
CA GLU A 39 10.41 -7.24 2.35
C GLU A 39 9.08 -6.50 2.10
N GLY A 40 8.26 -6.30 3.14
CA GLY A 40 7.00 -5.56 3.02
C GLY A 40 7.19 -4.10 2.60
N SER A 41 8.26 -3.45 3.06
CA SER A 41 8.59 -2.08 2.66
C SER A 41 9.01 -2.02 1.19
N MET A 42 9.77 -3.01 0.73
CA MET A 42 10.14 -3.15 -0.69
C MET A 42 8.89 -3.29 -1.56
N LEU A 43 7.96 -4.17 -1.21
CA LEU A 43 6.73 -4.39 -1.96
C LEU A 43 5.83 -3.16 -1.98
N ARG A 44 5.61 -2.53 -0.82
CA ARG A 44 4.85 -1.27 -0.69
C ARG A 44 5.49 -0.18 -1.55
N GLY A 45 6.82 -0.03 -1.49
CA GLY A 45 7.55 0.97 -2.26
C GLY A 45 7.44 0.75 -3.77
N ALA A 46 7.64 -0.49 -4.24
CA ALA A 46 7.54 -0.84 -5.65
C ALA A 46 6.12 -0.60 -6.20
N PHE A 47 5.10 -1.10 -5.49
CA PHE A 47 3.71 -0.90 -5.89
C PHE A 47 3.30 0.58 -5.85
N GLY A 48 3.65 1.28 -4.77
CA GLY A 48 3.36 2.71 -4.62
C GLY A 48 3.99 3.54 -5.73
N GLY A 49 5.26 3.29 -6.07
CA GLY A 49 5.96 4.00 -7.15
C GLY A 49 5.29 3.83 -8.51
N ILE A 50 4.92 2.59 -8.86
CA ILE A 50 4.22 2.29 -10.11
C ILE A 50 2.83 2.93 -10.12
N LEU A 51 2.06 2.77 -9.03
CA LEU A 51 0.73 3.37 -8.90
C LEU A 51 0.78 4.90 -9.02
N ARG A 52 1.75 5.54 -8.36
CA ARG A 52 1.97 6.99 -8.49
C ARG A 52 2.24 7.37 -9.94
N GLY A 53 3.09 6.63 -10.64
CA GLY A 53 3.40 6.86 -12.05
C GLY A 53 2.17 6.76 -12.96
N ILE A 54 1.28 5.80 -12.69
CA ILE A 54 0.04 5.60 -13.46
C ILE A 54 -1.01 6.69 -13.14
N CYS A 55 -1.20 7.02 -11.86
CA CYS A 55 -2.29 7.91 -11.41
C CYS A 55 -1.93 9.40 -11.42
N CYS A 56 -0.65 9.79 -11.38
CA CYS A 56 -0.25 11.16 -11.13
C CYS A 56 -0.51 12.08 -12.33
N ALA A 57 -1.55 12.92 -12.22
CA ALA A 57 -1.86 13.95 -13.23
C ALA A 57 -0.71 14.96 -13.44
N GLY A 58 0.07 15.25 -12.39
CA GLY A 58 1.22 16.15 -12.44
C GLY A 58 2.50 15.52 -13.02
N ARG A 59 2.47 14.26 -13.47
CA ARG A 59 3.64 13.54 -14.00
C ARG A 59 4.87 13.61 -13.08
N LEU A 60 4.63 13.44 -11.78
CA LEU A 60 5.66 13.40 -10.74
C LEU A 60 6.48 14.70 -10.60
N SER A 61 5.97 15.85 -11.08
CA SER A 61 6.68 17.14 -11.08
C SER A 61 6.90 17.77 -9.70
N ALA A 62 6.11 17.37 -8.71
CA ALA A 62 6.14 17.93 -7.35
C ALA A 62 5.89 16.84 -6.30
N PRO A 63 6.32 17.05 -5.04
CA PRO A 63 5.96 16.17 -3.93
C PRO A 63 4.44 16.18 -3.71
N CYS A 64 3.89 15.07 -3.20
CA CYS A 64 2.45 14.94 -2.99
C CYS A 64 1.91 15.91 -1.93
N SER A 65 2.74 16.36 -0.99
CA SER A 65 2.41 17.38 0.02
C SER A 65 2.08 18.75 -0.57
N GLU A 66 2.59 19.06 -1.77
CA GLU A 66 2.37 20.32 -2.47
C GLU A 66 1.35 20.16 -3.62
N CYS A 67 0.74 18.98 -3.75
CA CYS A 67 -0.16 18.69 -4.85
C CYS A 67 -1.56 19.29 -4.59
N PRO A 68 -2.11 20.13 -5.48
CA PRO A 68 -3.45 20.69 -5.32
C PRO A 68 -4.57 19.64 -5.34
N LEU A 69 -4.28 18.43 -5.82
CA LEU A 69 -5.22 17.30 -5.86
C LEU A 69 -5.04 16.34 -4.68
N VAL A 70 -4.20 16.64 -3.68
CA VAL A 70 -3.82 15.68 -2.62
C VAL A 70 -5.02 15.05 -1.91
N HIS A 71 -6.07 15.83 -1.64
CA HIS A 71 -7.28 15.36 -0.93
C HIS A 71 -8.21 14.47 -1.80
N SER A 72 -8.10 14.54 -3.13
CA SER A 72 -8.89 13.74 -4.07
C SER A 72 -8.06 12.70 -4.84
N CYS A 73 -6.75 12.65 -4.60
CA CYS A 73 -5.81 11.77 -5.29
C CYS A 73 -5.87 10.36 -4.72
N ALA A 74 -6.18 9.37 -5.57
CA ALA A 74 -6.21 7.96 -5.18
C ALA A 74 -4.86 7.46 -4.62
N TYR A 75 -3.74 7.87 -5.22
CA TYR A 75 -2.41 7.52 -4.70
C TYR A 75 -2.20 8.10 -3.29
N ALA A 76 -2.51 9.39 -3.08
CA ALA A 76 -2.31 10.04 -1.78
C ALA A 76 -3.21 9.41 -0.70
N TYR A 77 -4.46 9.08 -1.04
CA TYR A 77 -5.37 8.40 -0.13
C TYR A 77 -4.85 7.03 0.35
N ILE A 78 -4.18 6.26 -0.53
CA ILE A 78 -3.71 4.90 -0.19
C ILE A 78 -2.31 4.93 0.44
N PHE A 79 -1.42 5.82 -0.03
CA PHE A 79 0.01 5.78 0.31
C PHE A 79 0.47 6.94 1.19
N GLU A 80 -0.18 8.10 1.15
CA GLU A 80 0.24 9.32 1.84
C GLU A 80 -0.81 9.80 2.86
N THR A 81 -1.68 8.90 3.33
CA THR A 81 -2.77 9.24 4.24
C THR A 81 -2.21 9.84 5.52
N SER A 82 -2.51 11.11 5.77
CA SER A 82 -2.23 11.78 7.03
C SER A 82 -3.51 11.89 7.87
N PRO A 83 -3.39 12.02 9.20
CA PRO A 83 -4.51 12.43 10.03
C PRO A 83 -5.05 13.78 9.54
N GLN A 84 -6.34 14.03 9.78
CA GLN A 84 -6.92 15.36 9.63
C GLN A 84 -6.37 16.24 10.77
N GLU A 85 -5.86 17.42 10.43
CA GLU A 85 -5.49 18.46 11.42
C GLU A 85 -6.74 19.10 12.05
#